data_AF-W5MTU6-F1
#
_entry.id   AF-W5MTU6-F1
#
_cell.length_a   1.000
_cell.length_b   1.000
_cell.length_c   1.000
_cell.angle_alpha   90.00
_cell.angle_beta   90.00
_cell.angle_gamma   90.00
#
_symmetry.space_group_name_H-M   'P 1'
#
loop_
_entity.id
_entity.type
_entity.pdbx_description
1 polymer ?
#
loop_
_entity_poly.entity_id
_entity_poly.type
_entity_poly.pdbx_seq_one_letter_code
_entity_poly.pdbx_strand_id
1 'polypeptide(L)'
;PGKIRVFCRIRPLSKSEIGRGSRIVVDCPDDYTVTVESSRGLKEFQFDKVFNSSCTQEDIFEDTIRLIQSAVDGYNVCIFAYGQTGSGKTFTMIGDKELKNPGVIPRAFQRMFHIIEENKMKFDFKPLRFFICKSGRQQKWERRFSECGLWLKGNCRSSVATKTSISHEKVVSHHFICSKMNSESSRSHLIIGVTVESTNHTNGSVTYGKLSLVDLAGSERAAKTGAKDEQLKEENS
;
A
#
# COMPACT_ATOMS: atom_id res chain seq x y z
N PRO A 1 4.19 9.44 -20.63
CA PRO A 1 4.25 8.18 -19.84
C PRO A 1 4.99 8.42 -18.52
N GLY A 2 4.36 8.15 -17.37
CA GLY A 2 5.01 8.34 -16.06
C GLY A 2 6.08 7.28 -15.81
N LYS A 3 7.30 7.69 -15.45
CA LYS A 3 8.38 6.79 -15.01
C LYS A 3 7.97 6.13 -13.69
N ILE A 4 8.20 4.82 -13.54
CA ILE A 4 8.04 4.14 -12.25
C ILE A 4 9.06 4.74 -11.27
N ARG A 5 8.58 5.15 -10.09
CA ARG A 5 9.42 5.61 -8.99
C ARG A 5 9.58 4.49 -7.96
N VAL A 6 10.80 4.27 -7.50
CA VAL A 6 11.15 3.28 -6.49
C VAL A 6 11.74 3.99 -5.29
N PHE A 7 11.09 3.85 -4.14
CA PHE A 7 11.59 4.35 -2.87
C PHE A 7 12.12 3.21 -2.01
N CYS A 8 13.27 3.42 -1.37
CA CYS A 8 13.79 2.50 -0.38
C CYS A 8 13.49 3.04 1.03
N ARG A 9 12.95 2.20 1.91
CA ARG A 9 12.70 2.56 3.31
C ARG A 9 13.46 1.63 4.22
N ILE A 10 14.34 2.20 5.04
CA ILE A 10 15.11 1.50 6.07
C ILE A 10 14.34 1.62 7.38
N ARG A 11 14.00 0.49 8.01
CA ARG A 11 13.38 0.48 9.34
C ARG A 11 14.44 0.41 10.45
N PRO A 12 14.17 0.95 11.64
CA PRO A 12 15.03 0.70 12.80
C PRO A 12 15.05 -0.78 13.19
N LEU A 13 16.07 -1.17 13.98
CA LEU A 13 16.10 -2.48 14.62
C LEU A 13 14.91 -2.64 15.57
N SER A 14 14.30 -3.82 15.55
CA SER A 14 13.27 -4.21 16.49
C SER A 14 13.87 -4.55 17.86
N LYS A 15 13.06 -4.49 18.92
CA LYS A 15 13.47 -4.88 20.29
C LYS A 15 14.08 -6.28 20.35
N SER A 16 13.55 -7.22 19.55
CA SER A 16 14.07 -8.59 19.46
C SER A 16 15.42 -8.68 18.73
N GLU A 17 15.67 -7.84 17.74
CA GLU A 17 16.98 -7.77 17.07
C GLU A 17 18.03 -7.14 17.98
N ILE A 18 17.67 -6.07 18.70
CA ILE A 18 18.52 -5.43 19.71
C ILE A 18 18.86 -6.43 20.81
N GLY A 19 17.87 -7.14 21.36
CA GLY A 19 18.08 -8.14 22.40
C GLY A 19 18.95 -9.33 21.98
N ARG A 20 19.05 -9.60 20.67
CA ARG A 20 19.96 -10.61 20.09
C ARG A 20 21.36 -10.08 19.76
N GLY A 21 21.63 -8.81 20.02
CA GLY A 21 22.90 -8.17 19.65
C GLY A 21 23.09 -8.00 18.15
N SER A 22 22.00 -7.91 17.38
CA SER A 22 22.06 -7.68 15.93
C SER A 22 22.67 -6.31 15.64
N ARG A 23 23.45 -6.20 14.57
CA ARG A 23 24.08 -4.95 14.13
C ARG A 23 23.38 -4.42 12.89
N ILE A 24 23.38 -3.10 12.75
CA ILE A 24 22.92 -2.44 11.52
C ILE A 24 23.99 -2.67 10.45
N VAL A 25 23.57 -3.15 9.28
CA VAL A 25 24.46 -3.41 8.11
C VAL A 25 24.06 -2.58 6.89
N VAL A 26 23.12 -1.66 7.06
CA VAL A 26 22.57 -0.82 6.00
C VAL A 26 22.77 0.64 6.41
N ASP A 27 23.28 1.44 5.49
CA ASP A 27 23.47 2.88 5.69
C ASP A 27 22.91 3.67 4.49
N CYS A 28 22.67 4.96 4.68
CA CYS A 28 22.11 5.87 3.70
C CYS A 28 22.95 7.16 3.67
N PRO A 29 24.02 7.21 2.86
CA PRO A 29 24.91 8.37 2.82
C PRO A 29 24.21 9.64 2.31
N ASP A 30 23.13 9.49 1.53
CA ASP A 30 22.31 10.57 1.00
C ASP A 30 20.86 10.11 0.75
N ASP A 31 20.03 11.00 0.21
CA ASP A 31 18.60 10.78 -0.05
C ASP A 31 18.30 9.82 -1.22
N TYR A 32 19.30 9.28 -1.90
CA TYR A 32 19.15 8.47 -3.12
C TYR A 32 19.94 7.14 -3.05
N THR A 33 20.88 7.04 -2.13
CA THR A 33 21.85 5.94 -2.07
C THR A 33 21.66 5.11 -0.81
N VAL A 34 21.69 3.78 -0.96
CA VAL A 34 21.75 2.81 0.14
C VAL A 34 23.01 1.99 0.01
N THR A 35 23.79 1.90 1.08
CA THR A 35 24.93 1.00 1.17
C THR A 35 24.60 -0.19 2.07
N VAL A 36 25.07 -1.38 1.70
CA VAL A 36 24.85 -2.63 2.44
C VAL A 36 26.18 -3.34 2.65
N GLU A 37 26.57 -3.49 3.91
CA GLU A 37 27.74 -4.28 4.30
C GLU A 37 27.39 -5.77 4.28
N SER A 38 28.20 -6.55 3.58
CA SER A 38 28.03 -8.00 3.48
C SER A 38 29.38 -8.72 3.58
N SER A 39 29.35 -10.04 3.77
CA SER A 39 30.56 -10.87 3.72
C SER A 39 31.31 -10.81 2.37
N ARG A 40 30.68 -10.27 1.32
CA ARG A 40 31.26 -10.07 -0.01
C ARG A 40 31.74 -8.63 -0.23
N GLY A 41 31.80 -7.81 0.83
CA GLY A 41 32.13 -6.39 0.78
C GLY A 41 30.90 -5.49 0.77
N LEU A 42 31.18 -4.17 0.71
CA LEU A 42 30.20 -3.10 0.64
C LEU A 42 29.54 -3.07 -0.74
N LYS A 43 28.21 -2.97 -0.78
CA LYS A 43 27.44 -2.79 -2.01
C LYS A 43 26.63 -1.51 -1.94
N GLU A 44 26.50 -0.85 -3.07
CA GLU A 44 25.74 0.39 -3.21
C GLU A 44 24.54 0.20 -4.16
N PHE A 45 23.43 0.84 -3.84
CA PHE A 45 22.19 0.81 -4.62
C PHE A 45 21.59 2.21 -4.68
N GLN A 46 21.11 2.63 -5.85
CA GLN A 46 20.45 3.92 -6.06
C GLN A 46 18.93 3.76 -6.26
N PHE A 47 18.18 4.72 -5.73
CA PHE A 47 16.73 4.78 -5.74
C PHE A 47 16.25 6.20 -6.08
N ASP A 48 14.97 6.37 -6.42
CA ASP A 48 14.42 7.71 -6.65
C ASP A 48 14.24 8.49 -5.34
N LYS A 49 14.23 7.80 -4.17
CA LYS A 49 14.35 8.37 -2.82
C LYS A 49 14.66 7.27 -1.79
N VAL A 50 15.42 7.60 -0.75
CA VAL A 50 15.76 6.76 0.40
C VAL A 50 15.23 7.40 1.67
N PHE A 51 14.47 6.63 2.44
CA PHE A 51 13.98 7.01 3.76
C PHE A 51 14.77 6.23 4.81
N ASN A 52 15.51 6.94 5.66
CA ASN A 52 16.29 6.35 6.73
C ASN A 52 15.40 5.94 7.92
N SER A 53 16.00 5.32 8.94
CA SER A 53 15.26 4.81 10.10
C SER A 53 14.63 5.89 11.00
N SER A 54 14.99 7.16 10.80
CA SER A 54 14.41 8.30 11.53
C SER A 54 13.17 8.89 10.83
N CYS A 55 12.96 8.58 9.54
CA CYS A 55 11.80 9.07 8.79
C CYS A 55 10.48 8.53 9.34
N THR A 56 9.54 9.45 9.52
CA THR A 56 8.20 9.19 10.04
C THR A 56 7.25 8.68 8.94
N GLN A 57 6.04 8.28 9.35
CA GLN A 57 4.99 7.93 8.40
C GLN A 57 4.49 9.13 7.60
N GLU A 58 4.61 10.34 8.17
CA GLU A 58 4.25 11.59 7.50
C GLU A 58 5.20 11.87 6.34
N ASP A 59 6.52 11.81 6.61
CA ASP A 59 7.56 12.08 5.62
C ASP A 59 7.41 11.18 4.38
N ILE A 60 7.02 9.92 4.60
CA ILE A 60 6.78 8.96 3.52
C ILE A 60 5.49 9.29 2.77
N PHE A 61 4.45 9.69 3.49
CA PHE A 61 3.17 10.03 2.88
C PHE A 61 3.26 11.29 2.02
N GLU A 62 4.07 12.27 2.41
CA GLU A 62 4.24 13.54 1.69
C GLU A 62 4.64 13.32 0.22
N ASP A 63 5.55 12.38 -0.04
CA ASP A 63 5.95 11.99 -1.41
C ASP A 63 4.87 11.26 -2.22
N THR A 64 3.80 10.81 -1.57
CA THR A 64 2.67 10.14 -2.23
C THR A 64 1.51 11.08 -2.53
N ILE A 65 1.45 12.29 -1.93
CA ILE A 65 0.31 13.22 -2.04
C ILE A 65 -0.05 13.52 -3.50
N ARG A 66 0.97 13.76 -4.35
CA ARG A 66 0.76 14.07 -5.78
C ARG A 66 0.16 12.89 -6.54
N LEU A 67 0.46 11.66 -6.14
CA LEU A 67 -0.12 10.45 -6.71
C LEU A 67 -1.61 10.35 -6.32
N ILE A 68 -1.96 10.73 -5.10
CA ILE A 68 -3.37 10.77 -4.66
C ILE A 68 -4.15 11.81 -5.46
N GLN A 69 -3.59 13.00 -5.66
CA GLN A 69 -4.18 14.03 -6.53
C GLN A 69 -4.37 13.51 -7.96
N SER A 70 -3.34 12.89 -8.54
CA SER A 70 -3.42 12.31 -9.89
C SER A 70 -4.56 11.29 -10.01
N ALA A 71 -4.79 10.48 -8.97
CA ALA A 71 -5.91 9.53 -8.97
C ALA A 71 -7.28 10.22 -8.95
N VAL A 72 -7.41 11.38 -8.30
CA VAL A 72 -8.66 12.17 -8.30
C VAL A 72 -8.85 12.89 -9.64
N ASP A 73 -7.75 13.32 -10.27
CA ASP A 73 -7.75 14.00 -11.58
C ASP A 73 -8.07 13.06 -12.77
N GLY A 74 -8.30 11.78 -12.51
CA GLY A 74 -8.67 10.80 -13.55
C GLY A 74 -7.53 9.90 -14.02
N TYR A 75 -6.39 9.85 -13.33
CA TYR A 75 -5.30 8.94 -13.68
C TYR A 75 -5.35 7.61 -12.92
N ASN A 76 -4.75 6.59 -13.52
CA ASN A 76 -4.53 5.29 -12.88
C ASN A 76 -3.21 5.29 -12.12
N VAL A 77 -3.29 5.10 -10.80
CA VAL A 77 -2.18 5.17 -9.86
C VAL A 77 -2.09 3.87 -9.08
N CYS A 78 -0.87 3.38 -8.89
CA CYS A 78 -0.59 2.20 -8.07
C CYS A 78 0.57 2.52 -7.12
N ILE A 79 0.36 2.27 -5.83
CA ILE A 79 1.39 2.34 -4.78
C ILE A 79 1.43 0.96 -4.13
N PHE A 80 2.60 0.34 -4.09
CA PHE A 80 2.77 -0.96 -3.48
C PHE A 80 4.04 -1.05 -2.63
N ALA A 81 3.98 -1.83 -1.56
CA ALA A 81 5.13 -2.13 -0.72
C ALA A 81 5.66 -3.54 -1.02
N TYR A 82 6.98 -3.66 -1.15
CA TYR A 82 7.69 -4.91 -1.43
C TYR A 82 8.85 -5.12 -0.44
N GLY A 83 9.19 -6.38 -0.17
CA GLY A 83 10.27 -6.78 0.72
C GLY A 83 9.97 -8.06 1.50
N GLN A 84 10.96 -8.58 2.22
CA GLN A 84 10.80 -9.79 3.04
C GLN A 84 9.82 -9.59 4.19
N THR A 85 9.32 -10.68 4.77
CA THR A 85 8.55 -10.63 6.01
C THR A 85 9.35 -9.93 7.12
N GLY A 86 8.67 -9.04 7.85
CA GLY A 86 9.28 -8.21 8.89
C GLY A 86 10.07 -7.00 8.39
N SER A 87 10.12 -6.71 7.08
CA SER A 87 10.83 -5.52 6.56
C SER A 87 10.11 -4.19 6.80
N GLY A 88 8.81 -4.23 7.15
CA GLY A 88 8.00 -3.02 7.40
C GLY A 88 6.97 -2.68 6.33
N LYS A 89 6.71 -3.56 5.34
CA LYS A 89 5.68 -3.33 4.30
C LYS A 89 4.31 -2.89 4.86
N THR A 90 3.74 -3.71 5.75
CA THR A 90 2.46 -3.42 6.40
C THR A 90 2.53 -2.17 7.28
N PHE A 91 3.67 -1.90 7.91
CA PHE A 91 3.86 -0.66 8.67
C PHE A 91 3.83 0.56 7.75
N THR A 92 4.49 0.52 6.59
CA THR A 92 4.42 1.59 5.58
C THR A 92 3.01 1.79 5.03
N MET A 93 2.35 0.70 4.65
CA MET A 93 1.04 0.81 3.99
C MET A 93 -0.09 1.10 4.97
N ILE A 94 -0.13 0.45 6.13
CA ILE A 94 -1.26 0.53 7.07
C ILE A 94 -0.90 1.37 8.29
N GLY A 95 0.27 1.12 8.90
CA GLY A 95 0.70 1.75 10.14
C GLY A 95 0.88 0.76 11.29
N ASP A 96 0.94 1.29 12.51
CA ASP A 96 0.96 0.50 13.73
C ASP A 96 -0.43 -0.01 14.11
N LYS A 97 -0.45 -1.08 14.93
CA LYS A 97 -1.71 -1.69 15.41
C LYS A 97 -2.56 -0.75 16.27
N GLU A 98 -1.90 0.18 16.95
CA GLU A 98 -2.52 1.16 17.85
C GLU A 98 -3.01 2.42 17.12
N LEU A 99 -2.77 2.52 15.81
CA LEU A 99 -3.13 3.67 14.96
C LEU A 99 -2.54 5.01 15.38
N LYS A 100 -1.46 5.00 16.16
CA LYS A 100 -0.74 6.22 16.52
C LYS A 100 0.09 6.74 15.35
N ASN A 101 0.44 5.86 14.42
CA ASN A 101 1.32 6.08 13.29
C ASN A 101 0.67 5.55 12.00
N PRO A 102 -0.42 6.20 11.53
CA PRO A 102 -1.12 5.78 10.32
C PRO A 102 -0.19 5.79 9.10
N GLY A 103 -0.26 4.75 8.27
CA GLY A 103 0.52 4.62 7.05
C GLY A 103 -0.11 5.25 5.81
N VAL A 104 0.38 4.87 4.64
CA VAL A 104 -0.03 5.46 3.36
C VAL A 104 -1.52 5.27 3.09
N ILE A 105 -2.10 4.10 3.37
CA ILE A 105 -3.51 3.79 3.09
C ILE A 105 -4.47 4.71 3.84
N PRO A 106 -4.47 4.77 5.19
CA PRO A 106 -5.41 5.63 5.91
C PRO A 106 -5.25 7.11 5.52
N ARG A 107 -4.01 7.58 5.33
CA ARG A 107 -3.72 8.95 4.91
C ARG A 107 -4.17 9.25 3.48
N ALA A 108 -4.03 8.29 2.57
CA ALA A 108 -4.50 8.42 1.20
C ALA A 108 -6.01 8.59 1.14
N PHE A 109 -6.78 7.79 1.90
CA PHE A 109 -8.23 7.96 2.00
C PHE A 109 -8.60 9.35 2.55
N GLN A 110 -7.98 9.76 3.65
CA GLN A 110 -8.23 11.08 4.24
C GLN A 110 -7.92 12.22 3.26
N ARG A 111 -6.82 12.12 2.51
CA ARG A 111 -6.44 13.12 1.51
C ARG A 111 -7.38 13.11 0.32
N MET A 112 -7.82 11.95 -0.16
CA MET A 112 -8.82 11.87 -1.24
C MET A 112 -10.11 12.60 -0.86
N PHE A 113 -10.64 12.38 0.35
CA PHE A 113 -11.84 13.07 0.81
C PHE A 113 -11.65 14.58 0.92
N HIS A 114 -10.48 15.03 1.37
CA HIS A 114 -10.13 16.45 1.36
C HIS A 114 -10.12 17.04 -0.06
N ILE A 115 -9.46 16.37 -1.01
CA ILE A 115 -9.38 16.85 -2.41
C ILE A 115 -10.79 16.93 -3.03
N ILE A 116 -11.62 15.92 -2.81
CA ILE A 116 -13.02 15.92 -3.30
C ILE A 116 -13.79 17.11 -2.73
N GLU A 117 -13.62 17.40 -1.44
CA GLU A 117 -14.29 18.52 -0.80
C GLU A 117 -13.80 19.88 -1.30
N GLU A 118 -12.49 20.05 -1.42
CA GLU A 118 -11.85 21.25 -1.96
C GLU A 118 -12.35 21.56 -3.39
N ASN A 119 -12.74 20.52 -4.14
CA ASN A 119 -13.10 20.63 -5.56
C ASN A 119 -14.60 20.48 -5.86
N LYS A 120 -15.47 20.35 -4.84
CA LYS A 120 -16.92 20.11 -5.01
C LYS A 120 -17.67 21.20 -5.80
N MET A 121 -17.13 22.43 -5.83
CA MET A 121 -17.75 23.54 -6.56
C MET A 121 -17.47 23.44 -8.07
N LYS A 122 -16.36 22.80 -8.44
CA LYS A 122 -15.89 22.67 -9.83
C LYS A 122 -16.30 21.34 -10.47
N PHE A 123 -16.53 20.31 -9.65
CA PHE A 123 -16.82 18.97 -10.11
C PHE A 123 -17.95 18.31 -9.30
N ASP A 124 -18.81 17.56 -9.98
CA ASP A 124 -19.73 16.60 -9.37
C ASP A 124 -18.99 15.26 -9.20
N PHE A 125 -18.79 14.84 -7.95
CA PHE A 125 -18.12 13.57 -7.65
C PHE A 125 -19.17 12.49 -7.34
N LYS A 126 -19.09 11.36 -8.05
CA LYS A 126 -19.86 10.17 -7.66
C LYS A 126 -19.30 9.57 -6.37
N PRO A 127 -20.15 8.84 -5.61
CA PRO A 127 -19.69 8.11 -4.44
C PRO A 127 -18.47 7.22 -4.76
N LEU A 128 -17.46 7.24 -3.89
CA LEU A 128 -16.25 6.46 -4.09
C LEU A 128 -16.59 4.97 -4.08
N ARG A 129 -16.22 4.26 -5.14
CA ARG A 129 -16.32 2.80 -5.22
C ARG A 129 -14.99 2.20 -4.82
N PHE A 130 -14.96 1.34 -3.80
CA PHE A 130 -13.73 0.66 -3.40
C PHE A 130 -13.93 -0.83 -3.19
N PHE A 131 -12.85 -1.59 -3.40
CA PHE A 131 -12.78 -3.01 -3.10
C PHE A 131 -11.53 -3.31 -2.26
N ILE A 132 -11.67 -4.29 -1.39
CA ILE A 132 -10.57 -4.85 -0.61
C ILE A 132 -10.46 -6.32 -0.97
N CYS A 133 -9.28 -6.74 -1.41
CA CYS A 133 -8.96 -8.12 -1.72
C CYS A 133 -7.78 -8.59 -0.87
N LYS A 134 -7.91 -9.78 -0.28
CA LYS A 134 -6.82 -10.47 0.42
C LYS A 134 -6.61 -11.81 -0.28
N SER A 135 -5.40 -12.09 -0.78
CA SER A 135 -5.12 -13.38 -1.41
C SER A 135 -5.13 -14.49 -0.36
N GLY A 136 -5.94 -15.52 -0.56
CA GLY A 136 -6.02 -16.72 0.29
C GLY A 136 -5.65 -17.98 -0.50
N ARG A 137 -5.29 -19.06 0.22
CA ARG A 137 -4.56 -20.25 -0.26
C ARG A 137 -5.24 -21.16 -1.31
N GLN A 138 -6.49 -20.90 -1.67
CA GLN A 138 -7.20 -21.63 -2.72
C GLN A 138 -8.27 -20.68 -3.21
N GLN A 139 -8.22 -20.16 -4.44
CA GLN A 139 -9.38 -19.94 -5.33
C GLN A 139 -8.92 -19.65 -6.76
N LYS A 140 -9.65 -20.20 -7.74
CA LYS A 140 -9.53 -19.90 -9.16
C LYS A 140 -10.12 -18.51 -9.42
N TRP A 141 -9.28 -17.55 -9.81
CA TRP A 141 -9.69 -16.17 -10.04
C TRP A 141 -10.31 -16.01 -11.42
N GLU A 142 -11.52 -15.46 -11.50
CA GLU A 142 -12.08 -14.92 -12.74
C GLU A 142 -12.00 -13.40 -12.71
N ARG A 143 -11.31 -12.83 -13.71
CA ARG A 143 -11.35 -11.39 -14.00
C ARG A 143 -12.66 -11.12 -14.74
N ARG A 144 -13.56 -10.33 -14.16
CA ARG A 144 -14.72 -9.79 -14.90
C ARG A 144 -14.69 -8.27 -14.84
N PHE A 145 -14.80 -7.66 -16.01
CA PHE A 145 -15.01 -6.22 -16.14
C PHE A 145 -16.52 -5.97 -16.03
N SER A 146 -16.94 -5.04 -15.18
CA SER A 146 -18.29 -4.46 -15.22
C SER A 146 -18.19 -2.95 -15.48
N GLU A 147 -19.32 -2.32 -15.79
CA GLU A 147 -19.43 -0.85 -15.89
C GLU A 147 -18.91 -0.11 -14.64
N CYS A 148 -18.84 -0.79 -13.49
CA CYS A 148 -18.38 -0.26 -12.22
C CYS A 148 -16.88 -0.50 -11.92
N GLY A 149 -16.14 -1.11 -12.84
CA GLY A 149 -14.71 -1.43 -12.70
C GLY A 149 -14.38 -2.92 -12.65
N LEU A 150 -13.15 -3.26 -12.27
CA LEU A 150 -12.64 -4.64 -12.24
C LEU A 150 -13.18 -5.37 -10.99
N TRP A 151 -13.94 -6.45 -11.18
CA TRP A 151 -14.34 -7.36 -10.12
C TRP A 151 -13.49 -8.63 -10.20
N LEU A 152 -12.92 -9.02 -9.06
CA LEU A 152 -12.28 -10.32 -8.87
C LEU A 152 -13.26 -11.21 -8.11
N LYS A 153 -13.71 -12.31 -8.73
CA LYS A 153 -14.51 -13.33 -8.05
C LYS A 153 -13.65 -13.99 -6.97
N GLY A 154 -13.98 -13.77 -5.70
CA GLY A 154 -13.24 -14.18 -4.51
C GLY A 154 -13.72 -13.40 -3.27
N ASN A 155 -13.00 -13.48 -2.15
CA ASN A 155 -13.33 -12.82 -0.87
C ASN A 155 -13.09 -11.28 -0.93
N CYS A 156 -13.63 -10.63 -1.97
CA CYS A 156 -13.56 -9.20 -2.20
C CYS A 156 -14.78 -8.52 -1.58
N ARG A 157 -14.55 -7.57 -0.68
CA ARG A 157 -15.63 -6.72 -0.15
C ARG A 157 -15.65 -5.43 -0.95
N SER A 158 -16.75 -5.18 -1.66
CA SER A 158 -17.02 -3.91 -2.32
C SER A 158 -17.82 -3.00 -1.39
N SER A 159 -17.55 -1.71 -1.41
CA SER A 159 -18.30 -0.73 -0.64
C SER A 159 -18.31 0.63 -1.35
N VAL A 160 -19.34 1.41 -1.03
CA VAL A 160 -19.54 2.75 -1.57
C VAL A 160 -19.45 3.73 -0.41
N ALA A 161 -18.62 4.76 -0.53
CA ALA A 161 -18.49 5.80 0.48
C ALA A 161 -19.09 7.13 -0.03
N THR A 162 -20.12 7.61 0.68
CA THR A 162 -20.66 8.98 0.61
C THR A 162 -20.33 9.74 1.89
N LYS A 163 -20.29 11.07 1.81
CA LYS A 163 -19.82 11.98 2.87
C LYS A 163 -20.74 12.06 4.11
N THR A 164 -21.95 11.50 4.05
CA THR A 164 -22.90 11.48 5.16
C THR A 164 -22.54 10.40 6.19
N SER A 165 -21.43 10.60 6.91
CA SER A 165 -21.29 10.40 8.36
C SER A 165 -19.81 10.34 8.76
N ILE A 166 -19.45 11.18 9.71
CA ILE A 166 -18.18 11.26 10.44
C ILE A 166 -17.79 9.92 11.13
N SER A 167 -18.67 8.92 11.11
CA SER A 167 -18.39 7.53 11.53
C SER A 167 -17.54 6.73 10.52
N HIS A 168 -17.41 7.16 9.26
CA HIS A 168 -16.75 6.35 8.22
C HIS A 168 -15.22 6.43 8.21
N GLU A 169 -14.59 7.51 8.69
CA GLU A 169 -13.13 7.51 8.93
C GLU A 169 -12.77 6.41 9.94
N LYS A 170 -13.62 6.21 10.95
CA LYS A 170 -13.50 5.09 11.88
C LYS A 170 -13.89 3.77 11.25
N VAL A 171 -14.89 3.66 10.38
CA VAL A 171 -15.27 2.37 9.74
C VAL A 171 -14.23 1.93 8.70
N VAL A 172 -13.74 2.82 7.83
CA VAL A 172 -12.66 2.51 6.89
C VAL A 172 -11.38 2.19 7.68
N SER A 173 -11.07 2.90 8.75
CA SER A 173 -9.93 2.54 9.60
C SER A 173 -10.18 1.21 10.35
N HIS A 174 -11.21 1.08 11.18
CA HIS A 174 -11.51 -0.13 11.98
C HIS A 174 -11.75 -1.38 11.13
N HIS A 175 -12.47 -1.30 10.01
CA HIS A 175 -12.76 -2.48 9.18
C HIS A 175 -11.50 -2.98 8.47
N PHE A 176 -10.59 -2.08 8.11
CA PHE A 176 -9.28 -2.44 7.54
C PHE A 176 -8.38 -3.07 8.62
N ILE A 177 -8.38 -2.55 9.84
CA ILE A 177 -7.52 -3.00 10.95
C ILE A 177 -8.01 -4.33 11.56
N CYS A 178 -9.33 -4.48 11.77
CA CYS A 178 -9.90 -5.70 12.35
C CYS A 178 -9.80 -6.92 11.43
N SER A 179 -9.59 -6.74 10.11
CA SER A 179 -9.48 -7.86 9.16
C SER A 179 -8.05 -8.43 8.98
N LYS A 180 -7.02 -7.82 9.57
CA LYS A 180 -5.62 -8.28 9.46
C LYS A 180 -4.85 -8.15 10.78
N MET A 181 -5.14 -9.06 11.72
CA MET A 181 -4.26 -9.28 12.89
C MET A 181 -3.92 -10.74 13.19
N ASN A 182 -4.07 -11.66 12.22
CA ASN A 182 -3.48 -12.99 12.34
C ASN A 182 -2.09 -13.02 11.68
N SER A 183 -1.20 -13.87 12.21
CA SER A 183 0.15 -14.23 11.73
C SER A 183 0.22 -14.72 10.26
N GLU A 184 -0.91 -14.73 9.56
CA GLU A 184 -1.10 -15.18 8.18
C GLU A 184 -0.96 -14.05 7.14
N SER A 185 -0.71 -12.80 7.57
CA SER A 185 -0.49 -11.66 6.67
C SER A 185 0.81 -11.77 5.84
N SER A 186 1.82 -12.50 6.33
CA SER A 186 3.09 -12.71 5.62
C SER A 186 2.94 -13.43 4.28
N ARG A 187 1.89 -14.26 4.15
CA ARG A 187 1.63 -15.11 2.97
C ARG A 187 0.44 -14.63 2.12
N SER A 188 -0.14 -13.47 2.45
CA SER A 188 -1.32 -12.94 1.77
C SER A 188 -1.15 -11.49 1.35
N HIS A 189 -1.22 -11.24 0.04
CA HIS A 189 -1.27 -9.90 -0.52
C HIS A 189 -2.57 -9.22 -0.08
N LEU A 190 -2.50 -7.92 0.25
CA LEU A 190 -3.66 -7.04 0.40
C LEU A 190 -3.66 -6.06 -0.77
N ILE A 191 -4.77 -5.99 -1.49
CA ILE A 191 -4.99 -5.04 -2.57
C ILE A 191 -6.24 -4.25 -2.23
N ILE A 192 -6.11 -2.93 -2.18
CA ILE A 192 -7.22 -1.99 -2.06
C ILE A 192 -7.28 -1.18 -3.33
N GLY A 193 -8.41 -1.20 -4.02
CA GLY A 193 -8.65 -0.35 -5.17
C GLY A 193 -9.77 0.63 -4.88
N VAL A 194 -9.54 1.91 -5.20
CA VAL A 194 -10.53 2.98 -5.13
C VAL A 194 -10.71 3.55 -6.53
N THR A 195 -11.95 3.70 -6.96
CA THR A 195 -12.31 4.34 -8.23
C THR A 195 -12.99 5.67 -7.93
N VAL A 196 -12.51 6.73 -8.58
CA VAL A 196 -13.05 8.08 -8.53
C VAL A 196 -13.68 8.38 -9.87
N GLU A 197 -14.90 8.89 -9.85
CA GLU A 197 -15.61 9.37 -11.02
C GLU A 197 -16.04 10.80 -10.74
N SER A 198 -15.67 11.72 -11.62
CA SER A 198 -15.95 13.14 -11.47
C SER A 198 -16.37 13.76 -12.80
N THR A 199 -17.31 14.70 -12.73
CA THR A 199 -17.82 15.44 -13.88
C THR A 199 -17.53 16.92 -13.71
N ASN A 200 -16.79 17.52 -14.63
CA ASN A 200 -16.42 18.93 -14.58
C ASN A 200 -17.62 19.82 -14.96
N HIS A 201 -17.96 20.80 -14.12
CA HIS A 201 -19.09 21.70 -14.33
C HIS A 201 -18.92 22.66 -15.52
N THR A 202 -17.67 22.94 -15.92
CA THR A 202 -17.36 23.94 -16.94
C THR A 202 -17.57 23.42 -18.35
N ASN A 203 -17.18 22.17 -18.60
CA ASN A 203 -17.17 21.57 -19.94
C ASN A 203 -17.96 20.24 -20.02
N GLY A 204 -18.55 19.78 -18.91
CA GLY A 204 -19.28 18.52 -18.82
C GLY A 204 -18.41 17.26 -18.94
N SER A 205 -17.08 17.37 -18.97
CA SER A 205 -16.20 16.22 -19.17
C SER A 205 -16.21 15.31 -17.94
N VAL A 206 -16.40 14.01 -18.18
CA VAL A 206 -16.32 12.97 -17.14
C VAL A 206 -14.92 12.36 -17.11
N THR A 207 -14.34 12.27 -15.93
CA THR A 207 -13.04 11.65 -15.67
C THR A 207 -13.17 10.47 -14.74
N TYR A 208 -12.39 9.41 -15.02
CA TYR A 208 -12.36 8.16 -14.25
C TYR A 208 -10.94 7.89 -13.79
N GLY A 209 -10.71 7.99 -12.48
CA GLY A 209 -9.42 7.72 -11.87
C GLY A 209 -9.43 6.48 -11.01
N LYS A 210 -8.27 5.84 -10.84
CA LYS A 210 -8.13 4.64 -10.02
C LYS A 210 -6.89 4.73 -9.14
N LEU A 211 -7.06 4.54 -7.84
CA LEU A 211 -5.97 4.38 -6.89
C LEU A 211 -5.91 2.92 -6.44
N SER A 212 -4.77 2.26 -6.66
CA SER A 212 -4.49 0.90 -6.16
C SER A 212 -3.41 0.97 -5.08
N LEU A 213 -3.72 0.49 -3.88
CA LEU A 213 -2.83 0.46 -2.71
C LEU A 213 -2.59 -0.99 -2.33
N VAL A 214 -1.33 -1.44 -2.39
CA VAL A 214 -1.00 -2.86 -2.29
C VAL A 214 0.07 -3.14 -1.22
N ASP A 215 -0.23 -4.05 -0.30
CA ASP A 215 0.74 -4.63 0.64
C ASP A 215 1.02 -6.08 0.20
N LEU A 216 2.19 -6.31 -0.38
CA LEU A 216 2.55 -7.62 -0.93
C LEU A 216 2.92 -8.62 0.18
N ALA A 217 2.80 -9.91 -0.12
CA ALA A 217 3.37 -10.98 0.71
C ALA A 217 4.90 -10.83 0.84
N GLY A 218 5.47 -11.52 1.82
CA GLY A 218 6.92 -11.60 1.99
C GLY A 218 7.62 -12.15 0.76
N SER A 219 8.73 -11.52 0.36
CA SER A 219 9.53 -11.95 -0.79
C SER A 219 10.58 -13.02 -0.47
N GLU A 220 10.53 -13.61 0.73
CA GLU A 220 11.41 -14.71 1.11
C GLU A 220 11.22 -15.91 0.17
N ARG A 221 12.32 -16.55 -0.24
CA ARG A 221 12.28 -17.79 -1.02
C ARG A 221 11.99 -18.95 -0.07
N ALA A 222 10.95 -19.75 -0.31
CA ALA A 222 10.65 -20.94 0.50
C ALA A 222 11.82 -21.95 0.60
N ALA A 223 12.76 -21.96 -0.36
CA ALA A 223 13.95 -22.82 -0.30
C ALA A 223 14.84 -22.58 0.94
N LYS A 224 14.73 -21.42 1.61
CA LYS A 224 15.48 -21.11 2.85
C LYS A 224 14.68 -21.29 4.14
N THR A 225 13.38 -21.57 4.06
CA THR A 225 12.49 -21.62 5.24
C THR A 225 12.33 -23.03 5.82
N GLY A 226 13.05 -24.05 5.30
CA GLY A 226 12.93 -25.43 5.75
C GLY A 226 11.55 -26.05 5.46
N ALA A 227 10.79 -25.43 4.56
CA ALA A 227 9.48 -25.88 4.16
C ALA A 227 9.59 -27.23 3.43
N LYS A 228 8.90 -28.27 3.94
CA LYS A 228 8.82 -29.60 3.31
C LYS A 228 8.28 -29.48 1.88
N ASP A 229 8.74 -30.33 0.97
CA ASP A 229 8.53 -30.29 -0.50
C ASP A 229 7.10 -30.00 -1.00
N GLU A 230 6.04 -30.31 -0.22
CA GLU A 230 4.66 -29.95 -0.56
C GLU A 230 4.41 -28.43 -0.53
N GLN A 231 5.06 -27.69 0.37
CA GLN A 231 4.91 -26.23 0.48
C GLN A 231 5.67 -25.47 -0.63
N LEU A 232 6.68 -26.08 -1.24
CA LEU A 232 7.50 -25.49 -2.30
C LEU A 232 6.83 -25.54 -3.68
N LYS A 233 6.00 -26.55 -3.94
CA LYS A 233 5.24 -26.66 -5.20
C LYS A 233 4.11 -25.61 -5.32
N GLU A 234 3.59 -25.16 -4.18
CA GLU A 234 2.44 -24.24 -4.12
C GLU A 234 2.81 -22.75 -4.24
N GLU A 235 4.06 -22.34 -3.95
CA GLU A 235 4.48 -20.94 -4.11
C GLU A 235 4.88 -20.58 -5.55
N ASN A 236 5.14 -21.58 -6.39
CA ASN A 236 5.60 -21.41 -7.78
C ASN A 236 4.55 -21.81 -8.85
N SER A 237 3.30 -22.08 -8.44
CA SER A 237 2.16 -22.36 -9.34
C SER A 237 1.13 -21.23 -9.28
#